data_AF-A0A9E2HBT6-F1
#
_entry.id   AF-A0A9E2HBT6-F1
#
_cell.length_a   1.000
_cell.length_b   1.000
_cell.length_c   1.000
_cell.angle_alpha   90.00
_cell.angle_beta   90.00
_cell.angle_gamma   90.00
#
_symmetry.space_group_name_H-M   'P 1'
#
loop_
_entity.id
_entity.type
_entity.pdbx_description
1 polymer ?
#
loop_
_entity_poly.entity_id
_entity_poly.type
_entity_poly.pdbx_seq_one_letter_code
_entity_poly.pdbx_strand_id
1 'polypeptide(L)'
;MNTATYKEIRELSRMTVGELREKYLEVFGEESRSRHKEFLRKRIAWRLQALAEGDLSERARKRAEELANDADLRMRAPRDSAGLGSAEVMARTTKNCISSSRDKRLPLPGTLLVREFQGRDILVKVLDSGFEFNDRRYKSLSAIAREITGSRWNGFLFFGISGGGTGNGGNRSSVKRNA
;
A
#
# COMPACT_ATOMS: atom_id res chain seq x y z
N MET A 1 4.60 -9.42 30.72
CA MET A 1 5.87 -8.70 30.47
C MET A 1 6.68 -8.64 31.74
N ASN A 2 7.83 -9.30 31.76
CA ASN A 2 8.73 -9.32 32.91
C ASN A 2 9.36 -7.92 33.12
N THR A 3 9.42 -7.46 34.38
CA THR A 3 9.96 -6.14 34.74
C THR A 3 11.46 -6.00 34.44
N ALA A 4 12.20 -7.12 34.47
CA ALA A 4 13.61 -7.19 34.07
C ALA A 4 13.81 -6.87 32.58
N THR A 5 13.01 -7.47 31.70
CA THR A 5 13.07 -7.26 30.25
C THR A 5 12.79 -5.80 29.88
N TYR A 6 11.85 -5.14 30.56
CA TYR A 6 11.54 -3.73 30.31
C TYR A 6 12.72 -2.81 30.65
N LYS A 7 13.41 -3.07 31.78
CA LYS A 7 14.61 -2.30 32.15
C LYS A 7 15.71 -2.45 31.10
N GLU A 8 15.95 -3.66 30.60
CA GLU A 8 16.94 -3.90 29.55
C GLU A 8 16.59 -3.19 28.23
N ILE A 9 15.32 -3.22 27.80
CA ILE A 9 14.88 -2.51 26.59
C ILE A 9 15.07 -0.99 26.73
N ARG A 10 14.87 -0.45 27.93
CA ARG A 10 15.12 0.97 28.21
C ARG A 10 16.60 1.30 28.08
N GLU A 11 17.49 0.45 28.58
CA GLU A 11 18.94 0.64 28.46
C GLU A 11 19.44 0.55 27.01
N LEU A 12 18.84 -0.31 26.17
CA LEU A 12 19.17 -0.37 24.73
C LEU A 12 18.95 0.96 24.00
N SER A 13 18.03 1.80 24.48
CA SER A 13 17.79 3.11 23.84
C SER A 13 18.93 4.11 24.07
N ARG A 14 19.66 3.95 25.19
CA ARG A 14 20.74 4.84 25.62
C ARG A 14 22.09 4.46 25.03
N MET A 15 22.29 3.18 24.68
CA MET A 15 23.51 2.67 24.08
C MET A 15 23.83 3.31 22.72
N THR A 16 25.12 3.38 22.43
CA THR A 16 25.69 3.79 21.14
C THR A 16 25.61 2.65 20.13
N VAL A 17 25.86 2.94 18.84
CA VAL A 17 25.80 1.94 17.77
C VAL A 17 26.87 0.85 17.97
N GLY A 18 28.04 1.18 18.54
CA GLY A 18 29.10 0.21 18.84
C GLY A 18 28.65 -0.80 19.90
N GLU A 19 28.17 -0.31 21.04
CA GLU A 19 27.64 -1.14 22.14
C GLU A 19 26.44 -1.99 21.70
N LEU A 20 25.58 -1.44 20.83
CA LEU A 20 24.47 -2.21 20.27
C LEU A 20 24.94 -3.34 19.34
N ARG A 21 26.09 -3.21 18.66
CA ARG A 21 26.64 -4.29 17.82
C ARG A 21 27.27 -5.39 18.67
N GLU A 22 27.94 -5.03 19.76
CA GLU A 22 28.46 -6.00 20.75
C GLU A 22 27.32 -6.78 21.39
N LYS A 23 26.29 -6.08 21.87
CA LYS A 23 25.11 -6.73 22.45
C LYS A 23 24.30 -7.54 21.43
N TYR A 24 24.31 -7.14 20.16
CA TYR A 24 23.74 -7.94 19.09
C TYR A 24 24.52 -9.26 18.91
N LEU A 25 25.85 -9.20 18.92
CA LEU A 25 26.71 -10.37 18.81
C LEU A 25 26.53 -11.32 20.00
N GLU A 26 26.39 -10.78 21.22
CA GLU A 26 26.12 -11.58 22.42
C GLU A 26 24.78 -12.32 22.33
N VAL A 27 23.73 -11.63 21.87
CA VAL A 27 22.35 -12.12 21.90
C VAL A 27 22.00 -13.01 20.69
N PHE A 28 22.70 -12.83 19.55
CA PHE A 28 22.48 -13.59 18.32
C PHE A 28 23.65 -14.51 17.91
N GLY A 29 24.85 -14.33 18.45
CA GLY A 29 26.05 -15.06 18.05
C GLY A 29 26.64 -14.64 16.69
N GLU A 30 26.08 -13.59 16.06
CA GLU A 30 26.46 -13.13 14.72
C GLU A 30 26.75 -11.63 14.72
N GLU A 31 27.72 -11.17 13.92
CA GLU A 31 27.98 -9.74 13.76
C GLU A 31 26.95 -9.09 12.84
N SER A 32 26.32 -7.99 13.29
CA SER A 32 25.40 -7.25 12.43
C SER A 32 26.14 -6.53 11.31
N ARG A 33 25.71 -6.78 10.06
CA ARG A 33 26.15 -6.05 8.85
C ARG A 33 25.62 -4.61 8.81
N SER A 34 24.61 -4.28 9.61
CA SER A 34 23.98 -2.96 9.63
C SER A 34 24.49 -2.10 10.78
N ARG A 35 24.70 -0.81 10.51
CA ARG A 35 25.07 0.22 11.51
C ARG A 35 23.86 1.04 11.97
N HIS A 36 22.65 0.63 11.64
CA HIS A 36 21.44 1.39 11.95
C HIS A 36 20.96 1.19 13.40
N LYS A 37 21.09 2.23 14.24
CA LYS A 37 20.81 2.20 15.68
C LYS A 37 19.44 1.61 16.02
N GLU A 38 18.39 2.13 15.39
CA GLU A 38 17.00 1.71 15.65
C GLU A 38 16.74 0.26 15.22
N PHE A 39 17.43 -0.21 14.18
CA PHE A 39 17.33 -1.60 13.74
C PHE A 39 17.92 -2.54 14.80
N LEU A 40 19.13 -2.25 15.27
CA LEU A 40 19.80 -3.04 16.31
C LEU A 40 18.97 -3.06 17.59
N ARG A 41 18.49 -1.89 18.05
CA ARG A 41 17.63 -1.78 19.22
C ARG A 41 16.39 -2.65 19.12
N LYS A 42 15.61 -2.54 18.04
CA LYS A 42 14.38 -3.33 17.85
C LYS A 42 14.66 -4.83 17.78
N ARG A 43 15.73 -5.21 17.09
CA ARG A 43 16.12 -6.61 16.88
C ARG A 43 16.60 -7.27 18.17
N ILE A 44 17.42 -6.57 18.96
CA ILE A 44 17.88 -7.04 20.28
C ILE A 44 16.72 -7.09 21.28
N ALA A 45 15.86 -6.06 21.31
CA ALA A 45 14.69 -6.02 22.19
C ALA A 45 13.76 -7.22 21.95
N TRP A 46 13.49 -7.53 20.68
CA TRP A 46 12.68 -8.69 20.31
C TRP A 46 13.31 -10.01 20.78
N ARG A 47 14.63 -10.15 20.63
CA ARG A 47 15.34 -11.38 21.05
C ARG A 47 15.40 -11.53 22.56
N LEU A 48 15.63 -10.45 23.30
CA LEU A 48 15.54 -10.44 24.77
C LEU A 48 14.13 -10.82 25.24
N GLN A 49 13.09 -10.33 24.55
CA GLN A 49 11.72 -10.69 24.87
C GLN A 49 11.45 -12.18 24.61
N ALA A 50 11.93 -12.73 23.49
CA ALA A 50 11.79 -14.16 23.18
C ALA A 50 12.55 -15.05 24.19
N LEU A 51 13.74 -14.66 24.63
CA LEU A 51 14.49 -15.40 25.65
C LEU A 51 13.79 -15.38 27.02
N ALA A 52 13.17 -14.27 27.39
CA ALA A 52 12.53 -14.09 28.70
C ALA A 52 11.11 -14.69 28.79
N GLU A 53 10.34 -14.65 27.70
CA GLU A 53 8.97 -15.16 27.64
C GLU A 53 8.90 -16.59 27.05
N GLY A 54 10.06 -17.12 26.62
CA GLY A 54 10.16 -18.32 25.81
C GLY A 54 9.78 -18.02 24.36
N ASP A 55 10.39 -18.74 23.40
CA ASP A 55 9.82 -18.82 22.06
C ASP A 55 8.34 -19.27 22.16
N LEU A 56 7.55 -19.05 21.10
CA LEU A 56 6.17 -19.55 20.98
C LEU A 56 6.06 -20.94 21.64
N SER A 57 5.40 -20.98 22.80
CA SER A 57 5.17 -22.20 23.60
C SER A 57 4.80 -23.35 22.67
N GLU A 58 5.19 -24.59 22.97
CA GLU A 58 4.68 -25.81 22.29
C GLU A 58 3.16 -25.72 22.05
N ARG A 59 2.42 -25.15 23.01
CA ARG A 59 0.98 -24.88 22.92
C ARG A 59 0.62 -23.82 21.88
N ALA A 60 1.42 -22.77 21.74
CA ALA A 60 1.24 -21.70 20.75
C ALA A 60 1.67 -22.14 19.34
N ARG A 61 2.74 -22.94 19.20
CA ARG A 61 3.10 -23.62 17.94
C ARG A 61 2.00 -24.59 17.52
N LYS A 62 1.56 -25.45 18.43
CA LYS A 62 0.49 -26.42 18.16
C LYS A 62 -0.84 -25.72 17.83
N ARG A 63 -1.20 -24.64 18.53
CA ARG A 63 -2.38 -23.82 18.16
C ARG A 63 -2.23 -23.12 16.82
N ALA A 64 -1.03 -22.63 16.48
CA ALA A 64 -0.76 -22.04 15.17
C ALA A 64 -0.81 -23.08 14.04
N GLU A 65 -0.38 -24.31 14.32
CA GLU A 65 -0.43 -25.45 13.40
C GLU A 65 -1.85 -25.99 13.24
N GLU A 66 -2.62 -26.09 14.34
CA GLU A 66 -4.06 -26.38 14.32
C GLU A 66 -4.83 -25.31 13.54
N LEU A 67 -4.56 -24.02 13.77
CA LEU A 67 -5.14 -22.91 12.98
C LEU A 67 -4.71 -22.92 11.51
N ALA A 68 -3.50 -23.40 11.20
CA ALA A 68 -3.03 -23.56 9.82
C ALA A 68 -3.68 -24.75 9.11
N ASN A 69 -4.05 -25.80 9.86
CA ASN A 69 -4.72 -26.99 9.35
C ASN A 69 -6.25 -26.81 9.26
N ASP A 70 -6.88 -26.13 10.21
CA ASP A 70 -8.31 -25.77 10.20
C ASP A 70 -8.62 -24.62 9.23
N ALA A 71 -7.60 -23.99 8.65
CA ALA A 71 -7.76 -23.01 7.59
C ALA A 71 -8.03 -23.70 6.23
N ASP A 72 -9.23 -24.28 6.10
CA ASP A 72 -9.93 -24.29 4.80
C ASP A 72 -10.33 -22.85 4.36
N LEU A 73 -9.88 -21.84 5.12
CA LEU A 73 -9.78 -20.44 4.76
C LEU A 73 -8.57 -20.21 3.85
N ARG A 74 -8.82 -20.27 2.54
CA ARG A 74 -7.93 -19.78 1.48
C ARG A 74 -7.13 -18.53 1.91
N MET A 75 -5.82 -18.68 2.14
CA MET A 75 -4.88 -17.58 2.47
C MET A 75 -4.59 -16.60 1.31
N ARG A 76 -5.18 -16.83 0.13
CA ARG A 76 -5.21 -15.89 -0.98
C ARG A 76 -6.62 -15.86 -1.56
N ALA A 77 -7.15 -14.66 -1.80
CA ALA A 77 -8.25 -14.50 -2.74
C ALA A 77 -7.90 -15.25 -4.03
N PRO A 78 -8.80 -16.08 -4.59
CA PRO A 78 -8.57 -16.70 -5.89
C PRO A 78 -8.10 -15.61 -6.84
N ARG A 79 -6.85 -15.73 -7.31
CA ARG A 79 -6.43 -14.98 -8.48
C ARG A 79 -7.43 -15.39 -9.54
N ASP A 80 -8.19 -14.43 -10.07
CA ASP A 80 -9.30 -14.66 -10.98
C ASP A 80 -9.05 -15.93 -11.78
N SER A 81 -9.94 -16.91 -11.65
CA SER A 81 -9.89 -18.16 -12.40
C SER A 81 -10.20 -17.87 -13.87
N ALA A 82 -9.37 -17.04 -14.51
CA ALA A 82 -9.25 -16.92 -15.94
C ALA A 82 -8.43 -18.11 -16.43
N GLY A 83 -9.03 -19.29 -16.34
CA GLY A 83 -8.38 -20.51 -16.73
C GLY A 83 -9.18 -21.76 -16.46
N LEU A 84 -10.51 -21.73 -16.64
CA LEU A 84 -11.36 -22.88 -17.03
C LEU A 84 -12.80 -22.40 -17.10
N GLY A 85 -13.19 -21.94 -18.28
CA GLY A 85 -14.50 -21.36 -18.58
C GLY A 85 -14.61 -21.00 -20.05
N SER A 86 -14.63 -22.04 -20.90
CA SER A 86 -15.12 -22.08 -22.30
C SER A 86 -14.47 -21.18 -23.35
N ALA A 87 -13.95 -21.80 -24.40
CA ALA A 87 -13.50 -21.18 -25.65
C ALA A 87 -14.54 -20.20 -26.27
N GLU A 88 -15.83 -20.37 -25.96
CA GLU A 88 -16.91 -19.46 -26.37
C GLU A 88 -16.89 -18.07 -25.70
N VAL A 89 -16.32 -17.92 -24.50
CA VAL A 89 -16.24 -16.62 -23.80
C VAL A 89 -15.08 -15.77 -24.34
N MET A 90 -14.00 -16.42 -24.81
CA MET A 90 -12.87 -15.73 -25.47
C MET A 90 -13.26 -15.16 -26.84
N ALA A 91 -14.18 -15.80 -27.58
CA ALA A 91 -14.65 -15.31 -28.87
C ALA A 91 -15.49 -14.01 -28.76
N ARG A 92 -16.10 -13.74 -27.60
CA ARG A 92 -16.88 -12.52 -27.33
C ARG A 92 -16.11 -11.41 -26.64
N THR A 93 -14.89 -11.70 -26.19
CA THR A 93 -14.06 -10.72 -25.48
C THR A 93 -12.98 -10.20 -26.40
N THR A 94 -13.25 -9.10 -27.10
CA THR A 94 -12.18 -8.32 -27.73
C THR A 94 -11.39 -7.62 -26.62
N LYS A 95 -10.18 -8.13 -26.33
CA LYS A 95 -9.20 -7.38 -25.56
C LYS A 95 -8.81 -6.17 -26.38
N ASN A 96 -9.46 -5.03 -26.12
CA ASN A 96 -9.05 -3.77 -26.72
C ASN A 96 -7.73 -3.36 -26.06
N CYS A 97 -6.63 -3.78 -26.66
CA CYS A 97 -5.28 -3.35 -26.30
C CYS A 97 -5.15 -1.91 -26.79
N ILE A 98 -5.49 -0.93 -25.96
CA ILE A 98 -5.34 0.44 -26.39
C ILE A 98 -3.85 0.78 -26.33
N SER A 99 -3.30 1.10 -27.50
CA SER A 99 -1.90 1.40 -27.75
C SER A 99 -1.33 2.45 -26.80
N SER A 100 -0.50 1.96 -25.87
CA SER A 100 0.79 2.44 -25.37
C SER A 100 1.26 3.91 -25.54
N SER A 101 0.39 4.91 -25.50
CA SER A 101 0.79 6.33 -25.30
C SER A 101 0.19 6.97 -24.04
N ARG A 102 -0.45 6.17 -23.18
CA ARG A 102 -1.05 6.64 -21.93
C ARG A 102 -0.15 6.45 -20.73
N ASP A 103 -0.18 7.45 -19.86
CA ASP A 103 0.44 7.36 -18.54
C ASP A 103 -0.23 6.23 -17.74
N LYS A 104 0.56 5.26 -17.27
CA LYS A 104 0.11 4.08 -16.52
C LYS A 104 -0.61 4.43 -15.21
N ARG A 105 -0.47 5.66 -14.74
CA ARG A 105 -1.11 6.16 -13.51
C ARG A 105 -2.57 6.53 -13.70
N LEU A 106 -3.02 6.67 -14.95
CA LEU A 106 -4.40 7.06 -15.24
C LEU A 106 -5.34 5.85 -15.16
N PRO A 107 -6.53 6.02 -14.54
CA PRO A 107 -7.56 4.99 -14.58
C PRO A 107 -8.10 4.82 -16.01
N LEU A 108 -8.93 3.80 -16.21
CA LEU A 108 -9.53 3.50 -17.51
C LEU A 108 -10.23 4.73 -18.12
N PRO A 109 -10.14 4.93 -19.45
CA PRO A 109 -10.92 5.96 -20.12
C PRO A 109 -12.41 5.75 -19.82
N GLY A 110 -13.12 6.84 -19.55
CA GLY A 110 -14.48 6.85 -19.03
C GLY A 110 -14.59 7.02 -17.52
N THR A 111 -13.47 6.93 -16.77
CA THR A 111 -13.46 7.19 -15.33
C THR A 111 -13.70 8.67 -15.03
N LEU A 112 -14.52 8.96 -14.02
CA LEU A 112 -14.76 10.30 -13.50
C LEU A 112 -13.87 10.54 -12.26
N LEU A 113 -13.04 11.58 -12.32
CA LEU A 113 -12.28 12.10 -11.19
C LEU A 113 -13.11 13.19 -10.51
N VAL A 114 -13.33 13.04 -9.20
CA VAL A 114 -14.11 13.99 -8.40
C VAL A 114 -13.19 14.68 -7.42
N ARG A 115 -13.21 16.02 -7.39
CA ARG A 115 -12.44 16.82 -6.43
C ARG A 115 -13.26 17.99 -5.92
N GLU A 116 -13.32 18.17 -4.61
CA GLU A 116 -13.85 19.40 -4.02
C GLU A 116 -12.77 20.49 -3.99
N PHE A 117 -13.12 21.69 -4.46
CA PHE A 117 -12.27 22.87 -4.39
C PHE A 117 -13.13 24.13 -4.23
N GLN A 118 -12.81 24.97 -3.25
CA GLN A 118 -13.57 26.19 -2.92
C GLN A 118 -15.09 25.94 -2.75
N GLY A 119 -15.47 24.80 -2.17
CA GLY A 119 -16.86 24.42 -1.95
C GLY A 119 -17.62 24.00 -3.22
N ARG A 120 -16.91 23.74 -4.33
CA ARG A 120 -17.49 23.22 -5.58
C ARG A 120 -16.89 21.86 -5.92
N ASP A 121 -17.75 20.94 -6.34
CA ASP A 121 -17.34 19.65 -6.87
C ASP A 121 -16.93 19.78 -8.33
N ILE A 122 -15.70 19.36 -8.62
CA ILE A 122 -15.11 19.36 -9.94
C ILE A 122 -15.11 17.92 -10.44
N LEU A 123 -15.84 17.69 -11.54
CA LEU A 123 -15.97 16.41 -12.21
C LEU A 123 -15.15 16.42 -13.49
N VAL A 124 -14.12 15.57 -13.57
CA VAL A 124 -13.27 15.44 -14.76
C VAL A 124 -13.40 14.04 -15.33
N LYS A 125 -13.76 13.92 -16.61
CA LYS A 125 -13.83 12.64 -17.30
C LYS A 125 -12.50 12.34 -17.98
N VAL A 126 -11.94 11.17 -17.71
CA VAL A 126 -10.74 10.67 -18.40
C VAL A 126 -11.14 10.17 -19.78
N LEU A 127 -10.53 10.68 -20.84
CA LEU A 127 -10.73 10.21 -22.21
C LEU A 127 -9.55 9.35 -22.67
N ASP A 128 -9.66 8.78 -23.88
CA ASP A 128 -8.61 7.93 -24.43
C ASP A 128 -7.28 8.66 -24.65
N SER A 129 -7.35 9.91 -25.07
CA SER A 129 -6.20 10.78 -25.37
C SER A 129 -6.36 12.17 -24.75
N GLY A 130 -6.88 12.26 -23.52
CA GLY A 130 -7.03 13.53 -22.81
C GLY A 130 -8.02 13.48 -21.66
N PHE A 131 -8.57 14.65 -21.33
CA PHE A 131 -9.51 14.84 -20.24
C PHE A 131 -10.63 15.77 -20.67
N GLU A 132 -11.82 15.62 -20.09
CA GLU A 132 -12.97 16.47 -20.37
C GLU A 132 -13.48 17.07 -19.06
N PHE A 133 -13.71 18.38 -19.08
CA PHE A 133 -14.18 19.17 -17.94
C PHE A 133 -15.13 20.26 -18.46
N ASN A 134 -16.35 20.35 -17.91
CA ASN A 134 -17.40 21.28 -18.37
C ASN A 134 -17.60 21.26 -19.90
N ASP A 135 -17.74 20.07 -20.47
CA ASP A 135 -17.90 19.83 -21.93
C ASP A 135 -16.75 20.34 -22.80
N ARG A 136 -15.60 20.69 -22.19
CA ARG A 136 -14.37 21.11 -22.88
C ARG A 136 -13.30 20.03 -22.76
N ARG A 137 -12.62 19.75 -23.88
CA ARG A 137 -11.51 18.80 -23.93
C ARG A 137 -10.18 19.49 -23.63
N TYR A 138 -9.39 18.87 -22.76
CA TYR A 138 -8.08 19.31 -22.32
C TYR A 138 -7.02 18.23 -22.55
N LYS A 139 -5.80 18.67 -22.87
CA LYS A 139 -4.64 17.77 -23.10
C LYS A 139 -4.06 17.19 -21.81
N SER A 140 -4.28 17.82 -20.65
CA SER A 140 -3.72 17.38 -19.37
C SER A 140 -4.54 17.85 -18.15
N LEU A 141 -4.45 17.10 -17.04
CA LEU A 141 -5.08 17.48 -15.76
C LEU A 141 -4.51 18.77 -15.19
N SER A 142 -3.24 19.07 -15.44
CA SER A 142 -2.64 20.35 -15.01
C SER A 142 -3.24 21.55 -15.75
N ALA A 143 -3.71 21.37 -16.99
CA ALA A 143 -4.43 22.43 -17.72
C ALA A 143 -5.80 22.69 -17.07
N ILE A 144 -6.52 21.62 -16.70
CA ILE A 144 -7.79 21.72 -15.98
C ILE A 144 -7.58 22.34 -14.58
N ALA A 145 -6.57 21.88 -13.84
CA ALA A 145 -6.23 22.44 -12.54
C ALA A 145 -5.89 23.93 -12.62
N ARG A 146 -5.19 24.38 -13.68
CA ARG A 146 -4.92 25.81 -13.91
C ARG A 146 -6.18 26.60 -14.24
N GLU A 147 -7.09 26.04 -15.02
CA GLU A 147 -8.40 26.66 -15.32
C GLU A 147 -9.22 26.87 -14.03
N ILE A 148 -9.20 25.88 -13.13
CA ILE A 148 -9.97 25.90 -11.88
C ILE A 148 -9.32 26.82 -10.83
N THR A 149 -8.01 26.68 -10.62
CA THR A 149 -7.30 27.32 -9.51
C THR A 149 -6.69 28.66 -9.88
N GLY A 150 -6.63 29.02 -11.18
CA GLY A 150 -5.93 30.20 -11.71
C GLY A 150 -4.40 30.14 -11.58
N SER A 151 -3.86 29.13 -10.88
CA SER A 151 -2.43 28.96 -10.59
C SER A 151 -1.89 27.66 -11.19
N ARG A 152 -0.58 27.56 -11.36
CA ARG A 152 0.04 26.32 -11.87
C ARG A 152 0.08 25.26 -10.77
N TRP A 153 -0.77 24.24 -10.87
CA TRP A 153 -0.81 23.08 -9.97
C TRP A 153 -0.34 21.80 -10.67
N ASN A 154 0.17 20.84 -9.90
CA ASN A 154 0.36 19.47 -10.38
C ASN A 154 -1.01 18.76 -10.44
N GLY A 155 -1.54 18.57 -11.64
CA GLY A 155 -2.87 17.99 -11.85
C GLY A 155 -3.04 16.60 -11.23
N PHE A 156 -2.00 15.75 -11.23
CA PHE A 156 -2.10 14.42 -10.64
C PHE A 156 -2.27 14.46 -9.12
N LEU A 157 -1.62 15.42 -8.43
CA LEU A 157 -1.77 15.61 -6.99
C LEU A 157 -3.10 16.27 -6.66
N PHE A 158 -3.54 17.22 -7.48
CA PHE A 158 -4.83 17.90 -7.30
C PHE A 158 -6.00 16.91 -7.33
N PHE A 159 -5.96 15.93 -8.24
CA PHE A 159 -6.98 14.88 -8.36
C PHE A 159 -6.64 13.59 -7.58
N GLY A 160 -5.55 13.56 -6.82
CA GLY A 160 -5.22 12.43 -5.94
C GLY A 160 -4.85 11.12 -6.66
N ILE A 161 -4.37 11.18 -7.90
CA ILE A 161 -4.08 10.00 -8.75
C ILE A 161 -2.59 9.64 -8.83
N SER A 162 -1.78 10.09 -7.87
CA SER A 162 -0.36 9.76 -7.77
C SER A 162 -0.17 8.25 -7.53
N GLY A 163 0.33 7.54 -8.53
CA GLY A 163 0.40 6.08 -8.56
C GLY A 163 1.12 5.46 -7.36
N GLY A 164 0.40 4.60 -6.63
CA GLY A 164 0.96 3.70 -5.63
C GLY A 164 0.11 3.53 -4.39
N GLY A 165 -0.97 2.74 -4.50
CA GLY A 165 -1.55 1.96 -3.39
C GLY A 165 -2.28 2.71 -2.25
N THR A 166 -3.53 2.27 -2.03
CA THR A 166 -4.29 2.26 -0.76
C THR A 166 -4.73 3.60 -0.14
N GLY A 167 -6.04 3.70 0.09
CA GLY A 167 -6.72 4.91 0.51
C GLY A 167 -6.57 5.25 1.99
N ASN A 168 -6.65 6.56 2.27
CA ASN A 168 -7.29 7.22 3.41
C ASN A 168 -7.11 8.74 3.21
N GLY A 169 -8.07 9.65 3.34
CA GLY A 169 -9.48 9.56 3.67
C GLY A 169 -10.18 10.89 3.31
N GLY A 170 -11.52 10.84 3.24
CA GLY A 170 -12.36 12.01 3.40
C GLY A 170 -12.72 12.81 2.15
N ASN A 171 -13.37 12.20 1.15
CA ASN A 171 -14.69 12.70 0.71
C ASN A 171 -15.40 11.69 -0.19
N ARG A 172 -16.73 11.73 -0.20
CA ARG A 172 -17.65 10.80 -0.86
C ARG A 172 -17.46 10.76 -2.40
N SER A 173 -16.50 9.99 -2.89
CA SER A 173 -16.45 9.59 -4.31
C SER A 173 -17.53 8.55 -4.58
N SER A 174 -18.77 9.00 -4.80
CA SER A 174 -19.83 8.12 -5.29
C SER A 174 -19.53 7.77 -6.75
N VAL A 175 -18.95 6.60 -6.96
CA VAL A 175 -18.83 5.98 -8.29
C VAL A 175 -20.25 5.58 -8.72
N LYS A 176 -20.97 6.51 -9.36
CA LYS A 176 -22.22 6.19 -10.03
C LYS A 176 -21.89 5.47 -11.34
N ARG A 177 -22.23 4.18 -11.39
CA ARG A 177 -22.25 3.36 -12.60
C ARG A 177 -23.48 3.74 -13.40
N ASN A 178 -23.33 4.16 -14.65
CA ASN A 178 -24.45 4.31 -15.58
C ASN A 178 -24.86 2.92 -16.09
N ALA A 179 -26.17 2.66 -16.06
CA ALA A 179 -26.84 1.51 -16.66
C ALA A 179 -26.94 1.68 -18.19
#